data_AF-A0A401NFV4-F1
#
_entry.id   AF-A0A401NFV4-F1
#
_cell.length_a   1.000
_cell.length_b   1.000
_cell.length_c   1.000
_cell.angle_alpha   90.00
_cell.angle_beta   90.00
_cell.angle_gamma   90.00
#
_symmetry.space_group_name_H-M   'P 1'
#
loop_
_entity.id
_entity.type
_entity.pdbx_description
1 polymer ?
#
loop_
_entity_poly.entity_id
_entity_poly.type
_entity_poly.pdbx_seq_one_letter_code
_entity_poly.pdbx_strand_id
1 'polypeptide(L)'
;WGPDDDGKTVDGPHPLGKAALQHGVMAGRRGFGSIFVVASGNGGQYEDNCNYDGYANSIYTITIGAVDEEGRMPFYAEECASMLAVTFSSGDKMMRSIVTSDWDMQHGTGCTEGHTGTSAAAPLAAGMIALMLQVRPCLTWRDIQHIIVFTSTRFDDRMAGWQVNGAGFSHSHQHGFGLLNAWRMVNAAKVWESVPFLSSYNSPLKKEAKLIPLQPNKLEILWNVTADDLSISGMKTLEHVAVTVTIAHPARGSLELTLHCPSGMSSLIGAKRIIDTDASGFTDWMYSTVRCWGERAEGIYKLVIHDLGSLKPMAANPEQNGNHISDPPVLTQVDSPCTRAVEEAMSGQFLNDSFSLPCPPGLEISDQEWNYITPNTLKMLLLLGCFTVFWSIYYTLEVIFYSRKELEFSLLCNSSTHGPYQTLRDAEKHASELVPLQNVDANEAGDLQMSNIEESNPDKMGDENDLISKYENRNVAITEARQTRDQSIPNHRVGHRNSESSSSLFSFDNEMT
;
A
#
# COMPACT_ATOMS: atom_id res chain seq x y z
N TRP A 1 -4.78 -6.74 8.38
CA TRP A 1 -3.59 -6.40 9.18
C TRP A 1 -3.13 -5.04 8.73
N GLY A 2 -2.48 -4.31 9.63
CA GLY A 2 -2.14 -2.91 9.46
C GLY A 2 -1.79 -2.33 10.83
N PRO A 3 -1.82 -1.00 10.98
CA PRO A 3 -1.85 -0.33 12.28
C PRO A 3 -3.04 -0.77 13.14
N ASP A 4 -3.08 -0.32 14.39
CA ASP A 4 -4.23 -0.56 15.26
C ASP A 4 -5.46 0.21 14.75
N ASP A 5 -6.56 -0.52 14.54
CA ASP A 5 -7.86 0.00 14.07
C ASP A 5 -8.63 0.72 15.22
N ASP A 6 -8.00 1.69 15.89
CA ASP A 6 -8.46 2.30 17.14
C ASP A 6 -9.04 3.72 16.99
N GLY A 7 -9.17 4.22 15.76
CA GLY A 7 -9.70 5.55 15.48
C GLY A 7 -8.75 6.69 15.85
N LYS A 8 -7.47 6.40 16.16
CA LYS A 8 -6.46 7.43 16.50
C LYS A 8 -5.06 7.17 15.96
N THR A 9 -4.73 5.94 15.62
CA THR A 9 -3.42 5.58 15.07
C THR A 9 -3.27 6.12 13.65
N VAL A 10 -2.06 6.59 13.31
CA VAL A 10 -1.67 6.98 11.96
C VAL A 10 -0.30 6.37 11.73
N ASP A 11 -0.24 5.31 10.93
CA ASP A 11 1.00 4.58 10.68
C ASP A 11 0.92 3.82 9.36
N GLY A 12 2.03 3.24 8.92
CA GLY A 12 2.07 2.50 7.68
C GLY A 12 3.41 1.82 7.45
N PRO A 13 3.72 1.43 6.20
CA PRO A 13 4.99 0.80 5.91
C PRO A 13 6.16 1.76 6.20
N HIS A 14 7.06 1.33 7.06
CA HIS A 14 8.37 1.96 7.25
C HIS A 14 9.24 1.82 5.98
N PRO A 15 10.42 2.47 5.89
CA PRO A 15 11.19 2.55 4.66
C PRO A 15 11.44 1.20 3.95
N LEU A 16 11.73 0.13 4.70
CA LEU A 16 11.91 -1.20 4.12
C LEU A 16 10.59 -1.82 3.62
N GLY A 17 9.49 -1.61 4.33
CA GLY A 17 8.16 -2.05 3.87
C GLY A 17 7.73 -1.33 2.59
N LYS A 18 7.97 0.00 2.51
CA LYS A 18 7.73 0.80 1.30
C LYS A 18 8.57 0.30 0.14
N ALA A 19 9.86 0.07 0.37
CA ALA A 19 10.78 -0.47 -0.63
C ALA A 19 10.37 -1.88 -1.09
N ALA A 20 9.91 -2.74 -0.17
CA ALA A 20 9.46 -4.09 -0.49
C ALA A 20 8.18 -4.09 -1.34
N LEU A 21 7.19 -3.25 -1.01
CA LEU A 21 5.98 -3.08 -1.82
C LEU A 21 6.33 -2.59 -3.23
N GLN A 22 7.16 -1.54 -3.33
CA GLN A 22 7.61 -0.99 -4.60
C GLN A 22 8.38 -2.04 -5.43
N HIS A 23 9.34 -2.74 -4.81
CA HIS A 23 10.07 -3.80 -5.48
C HIS A 23 9.15 -4.93 -5.92
N GLY A 24 8.18 -5.33 -5.09
CA GLY A 24 7.20 -6.36 -5.41
C GLY A 24 6.40 -6.03 -6.66
N VAL A 25 5.88 -4.81 -6.80
CA VAL A 25 5.10 -4.42 -7.99
C VAL A 25 5.97 -4.20 -9.24
N MET A 26 7.26 -3.88 -9.08
CA MET A 26 8.18 -3.67 -10.19
C MET A 26 8.81 -4.97 -10.71
N ALA A 27 9.17 -5.88 -9.80
CA ALA A 27 9.97 -7.06 -10.11
C ALA A 27 9.21 -8.38 -9.95
N GLY A 28 8.18 -8.42 -9.10
CA GLY A 28 7.40 -9.63 -8.88
C GLY A 28 6.81 -10.20 -10.17
N ARG A 29 6.57 -11.52 -10.18
CA ARG A 29 5.92 -12.21 -11.31
C ARG A 29 6.59 -11.91 -12.67
N ARG A 30 7.93 -11.99 -12.74
CA ARG A 30 8.71 -11.71 -13.97
C ARG A 30 8.40 -10.30 -14.52
N GLY A 31 8.34 -9.32 -13.61
CA GLY A 31 8.05 -7.92 -13.94
C GLY A 31 6.59 -7.58 -14.25
N PHE A 32 5.64 -8.53 -14.16
CA PHE A 32 4.20 -8.21 -14.17
C PHE A 32 3.74 -7.59 -12.84
N GLY A 33 4.55 -7.72 -11.78
CA GLY A 33 4.29 -7.18 -10.46
C GLY A 33 3.50 -8.13 -9.56
N SER A 34 3.97 -8.26 -8.33
CA SER A 34 3.25 -8.93 -7.24
C SER A 34 1.93 -8.21 -6.96
N ILE A 35 0.92 -8.99 -6.54
CA ILE A 35 -0.40 -8.48 -6.21
C ILE A 35 -0.57 -8.51 -4.71
N PHE A 36 -0.72 -7.32 -4.11
CA PHE A 36 -0.91 -7.18 -2.67
C PHE A 36 -2.37 -6.83 -2.41
N VAL A 37 -3.11 -7.73 -1.76
CA VAL A 37 -4.51 -7.50 -1.36
C VAL A 37 -4.53 -7.24 0.14
N VAL A 38 -5.13 -6.11 0.54
CA VAL A 38 -5.16 -5.65 1.94
C VAL A 38 -6.62 -5.39 2.33
N ALA A 39 -6.99 -5.80 3.55
CA ALA A 39 -8.29 -5.50 4.12
C ALA A 39 -8.35 -4.02 4.52
N SER A 40 -9.47 -3.34 4.34
CA SER A 40 -9.57 -1.92 4.66
C SER A 40 -9.38 -1.58 6.13
N GLY A 41 -9.78 -2.47 7.06
CA GLY A 41 -9.69 -2.24 8.51
C GLY A 41 -10.99 -2.58 9.23
N ASN A 42 -10.96 -2.69 10.56
CA ASN A 42 -12.09 -3.07 11.42
C ASN A 42 -12.43 -1.98 12.46
N GLY A 43 -11.98 -0.74 12.24
CA GLY A 43 -12.12 0.40 13.13
C GLY A 43 -13.41 1.20 12.97
N GLY A 44 -14.39 0.73 12.19
CA GLY A 44 -15.63 1.47 11.89
C GLY A 44 -16.40 1.91 13.15
N GLN A 45 -16.45 1.07 14.17
CA GLN A 45 -17.09 1.38 15.47
C GLN A 45 -16.36 2.47 16.28
N TYR A 46 -15.10 2.75 15.92
CA TYR A 46 -14.26 3.80 16.50
C TYR A 46 -14.20 5.05 15.61
N GLU A 47 -15.05 5.11 14.57
CA GLU A 47 -15.02 6.13 13.52
C GLU A 47 -13.64 6.26 12.87
N ASP A 48 -12.94 5.13 12.67
CA ASP A 48 -11.67 5.12 11.95
C ASP A 48 -11.89 5.20 10.43
N ASN A 49 -10.81 5.49 9.71
CA ASN A 49 -10.83 5.63 8.28
C ASN A 49 -9.55 5.07 7.67
N CYS A 50 -9.70 4.18 6.68
CA CYS A 50 -8.59 3.43 6.12
C CYS A 50 -7.54 4.26 5.36
N ASN A 51 -7.77 5.57 5.17
CA ASN A 51 -6.76 6.50 4.68
C ASN A 51 -5.72 6.91 5.73
N TYR A 52 -5.90 6.52 7.00
CA TYR A 52 -4.93 6.64 8.09
C TYR A 52 -4.05 5.38 8.26
N ASP A 53 -4.33 4.31 7.50
CA ASP A 53 -3.48 3.15 7.34
C ASP A 53 -2.66 3.26 6.04
N GLY A 54 -1.33 3.37 6.17
CA GLY A 54 -0.42 3.51 5.05
C GLY A 54 -0.24 2.24 4.19
N TYR A 55 -0.71 1.08 4.66
CA TYR A 55 -0.82 -0.14 3.85
C TYR A 55 -2.09 -0.12 3.01
N ALA A 56 -3.23 0.26 3.60
CA ALA A 56 -4.51 0.37 2.89
C ALA A 56 -4.61 1.59 1.95
N ASN A 57 -3.86 2.67 2.21
CA ASN A 57 -3.84 3.84 1.32
C ASN A 57 -2.73 3.81 0.25
N SER A 58 -1.93 2.73 0.21
CA SER A 58 -0.85 2.58 -0.76
C SER A 58 -1.37 2.34 -2.17
N ILE A 59 -0.76 2.97 -3.17
CA ILE A 59 -1.09 2.69 -4.59
C ILE A 59 -0.72 1.25 -5.01
N TYR A 60 0.18 0.61 -4.26
CA TYR A 60 0.71 -0.72 -4.55
C TYR A 60 -0.19 -1.85 -4.02
N THR A 61 -1.20 -1.52 -3.21
CA THR A 61 -2.12 -2.47 -2.62
C THR A 61 -3.50 -2.34 -3.24
N ILE A 62 -4.25 -3.44 -3.19
CA ILE A 62 -5.65 -3.51 -3.56
C ILE A 62 -6.43 -3.58 -2.25
N THR A 63 -6.99 -2.43 -1.85
CA THR A 63 -7.72 -2.29 -0.60
C THR A 63 -9.16 -2.73 -0.76
N ILE A 64 -9.54 -3.75 0.01
CA ILE A 64 -10.83 -4.44 -0.05
C ILE A 64 -11.58 -4.22 1.26
N GLY A 65 -12.75 -3.57 1.17
CA GLY A 65 -13.70 -3.49 2.28
C GLY A 65 -14.62 -4.71 2.36
N ALA A 66 -15.56 -4.66 3.30
CA ALA A 66 -16.52 -5.74 3.54
C ALA A 66 -17.95 -5.28 3.33
N VAL A 67 -18.80 -6.20 2.87
CA VAL A 67 -20.25 -6.10 2.93
C VAL A 67 -20.85 -7.32 3.63
N ASP A 68 -21.99 -7.14 4.30
CA ASP A 68 -22.79 -8.22 4.83
C ASP A 68 -23.49 -9.03 3.71
N GLU A 69 -24.22 -10.08 4.08
CA GLU A 69 -24.92 -10.92 3.10
C GLU A 69 -26.04 -10.19 2.32
N GLU A 70 -26.46 -9.01 2.79
CA GLU A 70 -27.44 -8.15 2.13
C GLU A 70 -26.76 -7.08 1.24
N GLY A 71 -25.43 -7.01 1.23
CA GLY A 71 -24.64 -6.05 0.44
C GLY A 71 -24.35 -4.72 1.14
N ARG A 72 -24.71 -4.57 2.42
CA ARG A 72 -24.50 -3.34 3.19
C ARG A 72 -23.17 -3.35 3.92
N MET A 73 -22.63 -2.16 4.18
CA MET A 73 -21.41 -2.02 4.97
C MET A 73 -21.67 -2.43 6.43
N PRO A 74 -20.91 -3.38 7.01
CA PRO A 74 -21.06 -3.80 8.39
C PRO A 74 -20.44 -2.79 9.37
N PHE A 75 -20.89 -2.80 10.63
CA PHE A 75 -20.52 -1.80 11.64
C PHE A 75 -19.02 -1.68 11.93
N TYR A 76 -18.24 -2.74 11.71
CA TYR A 76 -16.81 -2.75 11.95
C TYR A 76 -16.01 -2.24 10.75
N ALA A 77 -16.54 -2.28 9.53
CA ALA A 77 -15.76 -1.94 8.34
C ALA A 77 -15.38 -0.46 8.34
N GLU A 78 -14.20 -0.14 7.82
CA GLU A 78 -13.78 1.24 7.58
C GLU A 78 -14.09 1.66 6.15
N GLU A 79 -14.56 2.91 6.00
CA GLU A 79 -14.73 3.58 4.71
C GLU A 79 -13.51 4.46 4.40
N CYS A 80 -13.12 4.60 3.13
CA CYS A 80 -12.10 5.58 2.71
C CYS A 80 -12.07 5.78 1.19
N ALA A 81 -11.41 6.86 0.75
CA ALA A 81 -11.29 7.21 -0.65
C ALA A 81 -10.30 6.34 -1.43
N SER A 82 -9.43 5.59 -0.75
CA SER A 82 -8.42 4.69 -1.34
C SER A 82 -8.95 3.27 -1.58
N MET A 83 -10.14 2.92 -1.06
CA MET A 83 -10.73 1.60 -1.22
C MET A 83 -11.11 1.36 -2.69
N LEU A 84 -10.68 0.22 -3.24
CA LEU A 84 -10.95 -0.13 -4.64
C LEU A 84 -12.30 -0.84 -4.78
N ALA A 85 -12.61 -1.80 -3.91
CA ALA A 85 -13.83 -2.59 -4.00
C ALA A 85 -14.18 -3.24 -2.65
N VAL A 86 -15.29 -3.97 -2.61
CA VAL A 86 -15.72 -4.77 -1.46
C VAL A 86 -15.99 -6.21 -1.84
N THR A 87 -15.93 -7.10 -0.85
CA THR A 87 -16.46 -8.47 -0.94
C THR A 87 -17.28 -8.83 0.29
N PHE A 88 -17.99 -9.95 0.23
CA PHE A 88 -18.76 -10.44 1.37
C PHE A 88 -17.90 -10.75 2.60
N SER A 89 -18.46 -10.51 3.77
CA SER A 89 -17.97 -10.93 5.07
C SER A 89 -19.15 -11.09 6.03
N SER A 90 -18.91 -11.11 7.33
CA SER A 90 -19.92 -11.11 8.38
C SER A 90 -20.66 -9.78 8.50
N GLY A 91 -21.91 -9.81 8.96
CA GLY A 91 -22.69 -8.62 9.32
C GLY A 91 -23.09 -8.61 10.79
N ASP A 92 -24.34 -8.22 11.05
CA ASP A 92 -24.94 -8.29 12.38
C ASP A 92 -25.04 -9.74 12.91
N LYS A 93 -25.26 -9.90 14.21
CA LYS A 93 -25.30 -11.20 14.90
C LYS A 93 -26.25 -12.24 14.30
N MET A 94 -27.27 -11.81 13.56
CA MET A 94 -28.27 -12.69 12.94
C MET A 94 -27.91 -13.07 11.50
N MET A 95 -26.88 -12.45 10.94
CA MET A 95 -26.45 -12.68 9.56
C MET A 95 -25.42 -13.79 9.48
N ARG A 96 -25.33 -14.39 8.30
CA ARG A 96 -24.28 -15.36 8.00
C ARG A 96 -22.89 -14.71 8.06
N SER A 97 -21.92 -15.52 8.45
CA SER A 97 -20.50 -15.19 8.45
C SER A 97 -19.76 -16.05 7.41
N ILE A 98 -18.43 -15.94 7.34
CA ILE A 98 -17.64 -16.71 6.37
C ILE A 98 -17.36 -18.11 6.91
N VAL A 99 -17.63 -19.11 6.05
CA VAL A 99 -17.31 -20.51 6.29
C VAL A 99 -15.94 -20.81 5.70
N THR A 100 -15.01 -21.32 6.52
CA THR A 100 -13.65 -21.66 6.09
C THR A 100 -13.01 -22.72 6.99
N SER A 101 -11.82 -23.18 6.63
CA SER A 101 -11.01 -24.05 7.47
C SER A 101 -10.55 -23.33 8.74
N ASP A 102 -10.51 -24.04 9.86
CA ASP A 102 -10.05 -23.55 11.15
C ASP A 102 -9.00 -24.50 11.73
N TRP A 103 -8.03 -23.92 12.45
CA TRP A 103 -7.01 -24.69 13.16
C TRP A 103 -7.58 -25.35 14.43
N ASP A 104 -8.65 -24.76 14.98
CA ASP A 104 -9.30 -25.26 16.18
C ASP A 104 -10.08 -26.56 15.88
N MET A 105 -9.48 -27.69 16.24
CA MET A 105 -10.11 -29.01 16.13
C MET A 105 -11.17 -29.27 17.21
N GLN A 106 -11.55 -28.28 18.04
CA GLN A 106 -12.51 -28.46 19.14
C GLN A 106 -13.86 -29.05 18.69
N HIS A 107 -14.33 -28.73 17.48
CA HIS A 107 -15.55 -29.31 16.91
C HIS A 107 -15.29 -30.57 16.05
N GLY A 108 -14.05 -31.04 15.99
CA GLY A 108 -13.64 -32.24 15.26
C GLY A 108 -13.65 -32.13 13.73
N THR A 109 -14.06 -30.99 13.17
CA THR A 109 -14.17 -30.77 11.72
C THR A 109 -12.99 -30.02 11.11
N GLY A 110 -12.29 -29.20 11.90
CA GLY A 110 -11.30 -28.25 11.37
C GLY A 110 -11.95 -27.18 10.48
N CYS A 111 -13.23 -26.86 10.73
CA CYS A 111 -14.01 -25.86 10.00
C CYS A 111 -14.62 -24.85 10.99
N THR A 112 -14.73 -23.60 10.56
CA THR A 112 -15.48 -22.54 11.24
C THR A 112 -16.54 -21.97 10.32
N GLU A 113 -17.69 -21.62 10.91
CA GLU A 113 -18.77 -20.87 10.24
C GLU A 113 -18.82 -19.41 10.73
N GLY A 114 -17.88 -19.02 11.59
CA GLY A 114 -17.88 -17.74 12.31
C GLY A 114 -16.68 -16.85 11.99
N HIS A 115 -16.05 -17.00 10.81
CA HIS A 115 -14.98 -16.09 10.42
C HIS A 115 -15.55 -14.73 10.00
N THR A 116 -15.01 -13.65 10.57
CA THR A 116 -15.58 -12.29 10.50
C THR A 116 -14.53 -11.23 10.14
N GLY A 117 -14.99 -9.99 9.93
CA GLY A 117 -14.13 -8.83 9.72
C GLY A 117 -13.76 -8.58 8.25
N THR A 118 -13.19 -7.42 7.95
CA THR A 118 -12.62 -7.13 6.62
C THR A 118 -11.46 -8.08 6.29
N SER A 119 -10.84 -8.66 7.31
CA SER A 119 -9.86 -9.75 7.20
C SER A 119 -10.39 -10.99 6.49
N ALA A 120 -11.70 -11.26 6.53
CA ALA A 120 -12.32 -12.37 5.78
C ALA A 120 -12.69 -11.97 4.33
N ALA A 121 -12.85 -10.67 4.05
CA ALA A 121 -13.15 -10.15 2.73
C ALA A 121 -11.91 -10.18 1.80
N ALA A 122 -10.76 -9.69 2.27
CA ALA A 122 -9.54 -9.64 1.46
C ALA A 122 -9.11 -11.01 0.85
N PRO A 123 -9.17 -12.15 1.58
CA PRO A 123 -8.89 -13.47 1.01
C PRO A 123 -9.86 -13.90 -0.10
N LEU A 124 -11.14 -13.52 -0.03
CA LEU A 124 -12.10 -13.80 -1.11
C LEU A 124 -11.71 -13.03 -2.38
N ALA A 125 -11.37 -11.76 -2.24
CA ALA A 125 -10.85 -10.96 -3.35
C ALA A 125 -9.56 -11.57 -3.95
N ALA A 126 -8.63 -12.01 -3.11
CA ALA A 126 -7.41 -12.69 -3.55
C ALA A 126 -7.72 -13.97 -4.35
N GLY A 127 -8.73 -14.76 -3.93
CA GLY A 127 -9.21 -15.92 -4.67
C GLY A 127 -9.78 -15.56 -6.05
N MET A 128 -10.60 -14.50 -6.14
CA MET A 128 -11.14 -14.03 -7.42
C MET A 128 -10.04 -13.52 -8.37
N ILE A 129 -9.03 -12.82 -7.82
CA ILE A 129 -7.85 -12.39 -8.58
C ILE A 129 -7.03 -13.59 -9.07
N ALA A 130 -6.90 -14.65 -8.26
CA ALA A 130 -6.22 -15.87 -8.67
C ALA A 130 -6.91 -16.55 -9.86
N LEU A 131 -8.25 -16.60 -9.88
CA LEU A 131 -9.02 -17.09 -11.04
C LEU A 131 -8.76 -16.26 -12.29
N MET A 132 -8.68 -14.94 -12.14
CA MET A 132 -8.36 -14.03 -13.23
C MET A 132 -6.95 -14.28 -13.80
N LEU A 133 -5.97 -14.47 -12.91
CA LEU A 133 -4.58 -14.78 -13.28
C LEU A 133 -4.39 -16.19 -13.84
N GLN A 134 -5.24 -17.15 -13.46
CA GLN A 134 -5.23 -18.50 -14.05
C GLN A 134 -5.50 -18.44 -15.56
N VAL A 135 -6.37 -17.53 -15.99
CA VAL A 135 -6.70 -17.36 -17.39
C VAL A 135 -5.67 -16.48 -18.10
N ARG A 136 -5.20 -15.40 -17.47
CA ARG A 136 -4.20 -14.48 -18.04
C ARG A 136 -3.08 -14.19 -17.03
N PRO A 137 -2.02 -15.02 -16.99
CA PRO A 137 -0.96 -14.90 -15.98
C PRO A 137 -0.03 -13.70 -16.15
N CYS A 138 -0.11 -12.99 -17.29
CA CYS A 138 0.68 -11.80 -17.60
C CYS A 138 0.00 -10.47 -17.27
N LEU A 139 -1.21 -10.48 -16.71
CA LEU A 139 -1.84 -9.23 -16.27
C LEU A 139 -0.94 -8.55 -15.24
N THR A 140 -0.64 -7.28 -15.49
CA THR A 140 0.18 -6.49 -14.58
C THR A 140 -0.60 -6.15 -13.31
N TRP A 141 0.10 -5.79 -12.24
CA TRP A 141 -0.56 -5.33 -11.00
C TRP A 141 -1.54 -4.16 -11.22
N ARG A 142 -1.26 -3.29 -12.21
CA ARG A 142 -2.17 -2.22 -12.64
C ARG A 142 -3.33 -2.73 -13.46
N ASP A 143 -3.12 -3.64 -14.40
CA ASP A 143 -4.20 -4.26 -15.18
C ASP A 143 -5.26 -4.88 -14.27
N ILE A 144 -4.83 -5.54 -13.19
CA ILE A 144 -5.74 -6.12 -12.20
C ILE A 144 -6.61 -5.04 -11.54
N GLN A 145 -6.02 -3.92 -11.13
CA GLN A 145 -6.78 -2.82 -10.54
C GLN A 145 -7.77 -2.24 -11.53
N HIS A 146 -7.36 -1.99 -12.79
CA HIS A 146 -8.27 -1.54 -13.84
C HIS A 146 -9.43 -2.51 -14.05
N ILE A 147 -9.18 -3.82 -14.19
CA ILE A 147 -10.25 -4.80 -14.35
C ILE A 147 -11.22 -4.73 -13.16
N ILE A 148 -10.74 -4.58 -11.92
CA ILE A 148 -11.61 -4.40 -10.76
C ILE A 148 -12.50 -3.16 -10.91
N VAL A 149 -11.94 -2.01 -11.31
CA VAL A 149 -12.72 -0.77 -11.53
C VAL A 149 -13.81 -0.96 -12.58
N PHE A 150 -13.49 -1.63 -13.70
CA PHE A 150 -14.44 -1.84 -14.80
C PHE A 150 -15.52 -2.89 -14.51
N THR A 151 -15.22 -3.88 -13.67
CA THR A 151 -16.07 -5.07 -13.51
C THR A 151 -16.86 -5.12 -12.21
N SER A 152 -16.50 -4.29 -11.23
CA SER A 152 -17.20 -4.20 -9.95
C SER A 152 -18.68 -3.85 -10.14
N THR A 153 -19.54 -4.47 -9.33
CA THR A 153 -20.98 -4.28 -9.41
C THR A 153 -21.41 -3.30 -8.33
N ARG A 154 -21.95 -2.15 -8.75
CA ARG A 154 -22.54 -1.18 -7.83
C ARG A 154 -23.71 -1.81 -7.07
N PHE A 155 -23.69 -1.67 -5.76
CA PHE A 155 -24.80 -2.03 -4.88
C PHE A 155 -25.68 -0.79 -4.69
N ASP A 156 -26.94 -0.86 -5.13
CA ASP A 156 -27.86 0.28 -5.02
C ASP A 156 -28.41 0.43 -3.60
N ASP A 157 -27.68 1.20 -2.80
CA ASP A 157 -28.09 1.67 -1.48
C ASP A 157 -28.02 3.19 -1.44
N ARG A 158 -29.09 3.81 -0.92
CA ARG A 158 -29.16 5.27 -0.72
C ARG A 158 -28.16 5.75 0.34
N MET A 159 -27.78 4.89 1.27
CA MET A 159 -26.83 5.22 2.35
C MET A 159 -25.37 5.15 1.89
N ALA A 160 -25.07 4.41 0.81
CA ALA A 160 -23.72 4.21 0.32
C ALA A 160 -23.08 5.45 -0.33
N GLY A 161 -23.82 6.56 -0.55
CA GLY A 161 -23.21 7.83 -0.96
C GLY A 161 -22.51 7.82 -2.33
N TRP A 162 -23.00 7.00 -3.28
CA TRP A 162 -22.43 6.88 -4.62
C TRP A 162 -22.31 8.21 -5.36
N GLN A 163 -21.14 8.47 -5.94
CA GLN A 163 -20.91 9.58 -6.86
C GLN A 163 -20.30 9.06 -8.16
N VAL A 164 -20.72 9.64 -9.28
CA VAL A 164 -20.17 9.34 -10.61
C VAL A 164 -19.10 10.36 -10.93
N ASN A 165 -17.92 9.88 -11.30
CA ASN A 165 -16.77 10.71 -11.61
C ASN A 165 -16.81 11.19 -13.08
N GLY A 166 -15.85 12.03 -13.48
CA GLY A 166 -15.78 12.60 -14.83
C GLY A 166 -15.54 11.59 -15.96
N ALA A 167 -15.18 10.35 -15.64
CA ALA A 167 -14.99 9.26 -16.59
C ALA A 167 -16.16 8.26 -16.63
N GLY A 168 -17.21 8.50 -15.83
CA GLY A 168 -18.41 7.65 -15.77
C GLY A 168 -18.32 6.49 -14.78
N PHE A 169 -17.27 6.42 -13.94
CA PHE A 169 -17.20 5.41 -12.89
C PHE A 169 -17.92 5.86 -11.63
N SER A 170 -18.75 4.97 -11.06
CA SER A 170 -19.39 5.18 -9.76
C SER A 170 -18.45 4.74 -8.64
N HIS A 171 -18.28 5.56 -7.61
CA HIS A 171 -17.50 5.19 -6.43
C HIS A 171 -18.18 5.65 -5.13
N SER A 172 -18.11 4.81 -4.11
CA SER A 172 -18.53 5.06 -2.73
C SER A 172 -17.34 4.86 -1.79
N HIS A 173 -17.20 5.72 -0.77
CA HIS A 173 -16.22 5.49 0.30
C HIS A 173 -16.46 4.19 1.07
N GLN A 174 -17.71 3.69 1.09
CA GLN A 174 -18.15 2.48 1.78
C GLN A 174 -17.99 1.21 0.94
N HIS A 175 -18.15 1.33 -0.38
CA HIS A 175 -18.18 0.19 -1.30
C HIS A 175 -17.06 0.19 -2.35
N GLY A 176 -16.18 1.18 -2.36
CA GLY A 176 -15.23 1.38 -3.45
C GLY A 176 -15.95 1.60 -4.78
N PHE A 177 -15.47 0.96 -5.85
CA PHE A 177 -16.18 0.86 -7.13
C PHE A 177 -17.34 -0.16 -7.11
N GLY A 178 -17.48 -0.95 -6.05
CA GLY A 178 -18.57 -1.89 -5.85
C GLY A 178 -18.12 -3.29 -5.42
N LEU A 179 -19.07 -4.20 -5.46
CA LEU A 179 -18.87 -5.60 -5.11
C LEU A 179 -18.10 -6.32 -6.22
N LEU A 180 -17.01 -7.02 -5.86
CA LEU A 180 -16.27 -7.82 -6.83
C LEU A 180 -17.14 -8.91 -7.43
N ASN A 181 -16.98 -9.12 -8.73
CA ASN A 181 -17.72 -10.10 -9.48
C ASN A 181 -16.74 -10.99 -10.26
N ALA A 182 -16.42 -12.16 -9.69
CA ALA A 182 -15.48 -13.11 -10.29
C ALA A 182 -15.84 -13.45 -11.74
N TRP A 183 -17.13 -13.56 -12.03
CA TRP A 183 -17.64 -13.84 -13.35
C TRP A 183 -17.23 -12.74 -14.35
N ARG A 184 -17.46 -11.47 -14.02
CA ARG A 184 -17.06 -10.35 -14.86
C ARG A 184 -15.54 -10.20 -14.97
N MET A 185 -14.83 -10.34 -13.85
CA MET A 185 -13.35 -10.23 -13.80
C MET A 185 -12.65 -11.23 -14.73
N VAL A 186 -13.04 -12.51 -14.67
CA VAL A 186 -12.41 -13.57 -15.47
C VAL A 186 -12.66 -13.38 -16.97
N ASN A 187 -13.87 -12.97 -17.38
CA ASN A 187 -14.14 -12.71 -18.80
C ASN A 187 -13.43 -11.46 -19.30
N ALA A 188 -13.44 -10.37 -18.52
CA ALA A 188 -12.72 -9.16 -18.87
C ALA A 188 -11.22 -9.44 -19.08
N ALA A 189 -10.61 -10.25 -18.22
CA ALA A 189 -9.21 -10.64 -18.34
C ALA A 189 -8.86 -11.29 -19.68
N LYS A 190 -9.72 -12.17 -20.21
CA LYS A 190 -9.49 -12.88 -21.48
C LYS A 190 -9.21 -11.93 -22.65
N VAL A 191 -9.92 -10.80 -22.68
CA VAL A 191 -9.84 -9.80 -23.75
C VAL A 191 -9.03 -8.56 -23.36
N TRP A 192 -8.50 -8.50 -22.14
CA TRP A 192 -7.86 -7.30 -21.61
C TRP A 192 -6.56 -6.95 -22.33
N GLU A 193 -6.53 -5.77 -22.94
CA GLU A 193 -5.31 -5.15 -23.46
C GLU A 193 -4.59 -4.41 -22.33
N SER A 194 -3.32 -4.76 -22.12
CA SER A 194 -2.55 -4.17 -21.01
C SER A 194 -2.41 -2.67 -21.16
N VAL A 195 -2.53 -1.97 -20.03
CA VAL A 195 -2.38 -0.52 -19.97
C VAL A 195 -0.93 -0.10 -20.26
N PRO A 196 -0.69 1.14 -20.76
CA PRO A 196 0.66 1.66 -20.94
C PRO A 196 1.46 1.68 -19.64
N PHE A 197 2.79 1.82 -19.73
CA PHE A 197 3.66 1.93 -18.57
C PHE A 197 3.21 3.04 -17.61
N LEU A 198 3.40 2.79 -16.31
CA LEU A 198 3.06 3.74 -15.26
C LEU A 198 3.81 5.06 -15.52
N SER A 199 3.05 6.14 -15.54
CA SER A 199 3.56 7.51 -15.62
C SER A 199 3.09 8.27 -14.40
N SER A 200 3.92 9.16 -13.86
CA SER A 200 3.59 9.95 -12.68
C SER A 200 3.95 11.42 -12.88
N TYR A 201 3.24 12.28 -12.15
CA TYR A 201 3.52 13.70 -12.03
C TYR A 201 3.54 14.05 -10.56
N ASN A 202 4.62 14.69 -10.11
CA ASN A 202 4.74 15.23 -8.76
C ASN A 202 4.79 16.75 -8.85
N SER A 203 3.87 17.42 -8.16
CA SER A 203 3.90 18.86 -8.06
C SER A 203 5.04 19.33 -7.15
N PRO A 204 5.60 20.54 -7.37
CA PRO A 204 6.45 21.19 -6.40
C PRO A 204 5.74 21.37 -5.05
N LEU A 205 6.52 21.36 -3.96
CA LEU A 205 6.00 21.58 -2.62
C LEU A 205 5.34 22.97 -2.52
N LYS A 206 4.05 22.99 -2.21
CA LYS A 206 3.30 24.22 -1.92
C LYS A 206 3.30 24.49 -0.41
N LYS A 207 4.03 25.52 0.02
CA LYS A 207 4.03 25.99 1.41
C LYS A 207 2.90 26.99 1.61
N GLU A 208 1.90 26.61 2.40
CA GLU A 208 0.83 27.51 2.83
C GLU A 208 1.08 27.92 4.28
N ALA A 209 1.39 29.20 4.51
CA ALA A 209 1.66 29.74 5.85
C ALA A 209 0.38 30.26 6.55
N LYS A 210 -0.79 29.80 6.12
CA LYS A 210 -2.08 30.20 6.70
C LYS A 210 -2.46 29.25 7.82
N LEU A 211 -3.06 29.82 8.86
CA LEU A 211 -3.76 29.04 9.88
C LEU A 211 -4.99 28.38 9.24
N ILE A 212 -5.28 27.15 9.67
CA ILE A 212 -6.55 26.49 9.36
C ILE A 212 -7.61 27.18 10.23
N PRO A 213 -8.61 27.86 9.65
CA PRO A 213 -9.62 28.53 10.43
C PRO A 213 -10.60 27.50 11.02
N LEU A 214 -11.10 27.78 12.22
CA LEU A 214 -12.19 27.02 12.83
C LEU A 214 -13.49 27.23 12.03
N GLN A 215 -14.36 26.21 12.02
CA GLN A 215 -15.71 26.29 11.46
C GLN A 215 -16.44 27.59 11.89
N PRO A 216 -17.22 28.23 11.00
CA PRO A 216 -17.68 27.74 9.69
C PRO A 216 -16.74 28.02 8.52
N ASN A 217 -15.56 28.61 8.78
CA ASN A 217 -14.59 28.92 7.73
C ASN A 217 -13.73 27.69 7.42
N LYS A 218 -13.15 27.66 6.22
CA LYS A 218 -12.30 26.58 5.72
C LYS A 218 -11.07 27.12 5.01
N LEU A 219 -10.00 26.34 4.98
CA LEU A 219 -8.82 26.62 4.17
C LEU A 219 -8.95 25.92 2.82
N GLU A 220 -8.91 26.68 1.73
CA GLU A 220 -8.94 26.14 0.36
C GLU A 220 -7.58 26.36 -0.32
N ILE A 221 -7.04 25.30 -0.90
CA ILE A 221 -5.76 25.29 -1.62
C ILE A 221 -6.01 24.78 -3.02
N LEU A 222 -5.75 25.62 -4.01
CA LEU A 222 -5.87 25.28 -5.43
C LEU A 222 -4.51 24.91 -6.02
N TRP A 223 -4.49 23.89 -6.86
CA TRP A 223 -3.35 23.51 -7.69
C TRP A 223 -3.81 23.29 -9.13
N ASN A 224 -3.25 24.02 -10.08
CA ASN A 224 -3.57 23.87 -11.50
C ASN A 224 -2.48 23.03 -12.17
N VAL A 225 -2.85 21.87 -12.69
CA VAL A 225 -1.98 21.01 -13.51
C VAL A 225 -2.24 21.36 -14.96
N THR A 226 -1.21 21.82 -15.67
CA THR A 226 -1.30 22.23 -17.07
C THR A 226 -0.85 21.12 -18.02
N ALA A 227 -1.18 21.24 -19.31
CA ALA A 227 -0.66 20.31 -20.33
C ALA A 227 0.89 20.28 -20.37
N ASP A 228 1.55 21.41 -20.13
CA ASP A 228 3.02 21.49 -20.11
C ASP A 228 3.62 20.71 -18.93
N ASP A 229 2.97 20.75 -17.75
CA ASP A 229 3.36 19.95 -16.58
C ASP A 229 3.35 18.44 -16.87
N LEU A 230 2.43 18.00 -17.73
CA LEU A 230 2.23 16.59 -18.09
C LEU A 230 2.99 16.18 -19.34
N SER A 231 3.60 17.11 -20.07
CA SER A 231 4.26 16.85 -21.36
C SER A 231 5.40 15.84 -21.24
N ILE A 232 6.16 15.89 -20.15
CA ILE A 232 7.31 15.00 -19.89
C ILE A 232 6.85 13.59 -19.54
N SER A 233 5.81 13.46 -18.71
CA SER A 233 5.29 12.15 -18.30
C SER A 233 4.39 11.53 -19.37
N GLY A 234 3.82 12.33 -20.26
CA GLY A 234 2.80 11.89 -21.22
C GLY A 234 1.50 11.42 -20.54
N MET A 235 1.33 11.73 -19.25
CA MET A 235 0.19 11.29 -18.44
C MET A 235 -1.10 11.95 -18.94
N LYS A 236 -2.11 11.14 -19.24
CA LYS A 236 -3.40 11.61 -19.79
C LYS A 236 -4.55 11.41 -18.81
N THR A 237 -4.65 10.19 -18.27
CA THR A 237 -5.73 9.77 -17.38
C THR A 237 -5.18 9.40 -16.01
N LEU A 238 -6.01 9.59 -14.99
CA LEU A 238 -5.68 9.29 -13.60
C LEU A 238 -5.95 7.82 -13.26
N GLU A 239 -5.16 7.28 -12.35
CA GLU A 239 -5.41 5.99 -11.67
C GLU A 239 -5.54 6.29 -10.18
N HIS A 240 -4.41 6.66 -9.56
CA HIS A 240 -4.32 7.10 -8.17
C HIS A 240 -4.00 8.58 -8.10
N VAL A 241 -4.57 9.28 -7.12
CA VAL A 241 -4.18 10.64 -6.75
C VAL A 241 -3.78 10.65 -5.28
N ALA A 242 -2.60 11.20 -4.98
CA ALA A 242 -2.09 11.27 -3.62
C ALA A 242 -1.80 12.72 -3.21
N VAL A 243 -2.04 13.03 -1.94
CA VAL A 243 -1.78 14.34 -1.34
C VAL A 243 -0.94 14.13 -0.08
N THR A 244 0.30 14.61 -0.12
CA THR A 244 1.19 14.57 1.04
C THR A 244 1.11 15.88 1.81
N VAL A 245 0.84 15.80 3.12
CA VAL A 245 0.62 16.96 3.99
C VAL A 245 1.54 16.95 5.20
N THR A 246 1.95 18.15 5.59
CA THR A 246 2.56 18.43 6.89
C THR A 246 1.76 19.53 7.55
N ILE A 247 1.00 19.19 8.60
CA ILE A 247 0.04 20.06 9.27
C ILE A 247 0.30 19.99 10.76
N ALA A 248 0.59 21.12 11.39
CA ALA A 248 0.60 21.21 12.85
C ALA A 248 -0.82 21.54 13.35
N HIS A 249 -1.36 20.74 14.27
CA HIS A 249 -2.70 20.94 14.83
C HIS A 249 -2.78 20.40 16.26
N PRO A 250 -3.45 21.10 17.21
CA PRO A 250 -3.52 20.66 18.61
C PRO A 250 -4.34 19.38 18.84
N ALA A 251 -5.18 18.98 17.88
CA ALA A 251 -5.93 17.73 17.91
C ALA A 251 -6.24 17.30 16.46
N ARG A 252 -5.41 16.44 15.87
CA ARG A 252 -5.47 16.16 14.42
C ARG A 252 -6.78 15.49 13.98
N GLY A 253 -7.45 14.73 14.84
CA GLY A 253 -8.76 14.13 14.55
C GLY A 253 -9.91 15.11 14.36
N SER A 254 -9.71 16.38 14.71
CA SER A 254 -10.67 17.47 14.45
C SER A 254 -10.68 17.92 12.99
N LEU A 255 -9.66 17.53 12.22
CA LEU A 255 -9.48 17.95 10.85
C LEU A 255 -10.25 17.05 9.89
N GLU A 256 -10.89 17.69 8.92
CA GLU A 256 -11.48 17.05 7.76
C GLU A 256 -10.79 17.56 6.49
N LEU A 257 -10.27 16.65 5.66
CA LEU A 257 -9.59 16.97 4.42
C LEU A 257 -10.36 16.38 3.25
N THR A 258 -10.82 17.26 2.35
CA THR A 258 -11.52 16.90 1.13
C THR A 258 -10.72 17.34 -0.10
N LEU A 259 -10.41 16.41 -0.99
CA LEU A 259 -9.81 16.69 -2.30
C LEU A 259 -10.88 16.70 -3.38
N HIS A 260 -10.89 17.72 -4.23
CA HIS A 260 -11.67 17.74 -5.46
C HIS A 260 -10.75 17.59 -6.66
N CYS A 261 -11.06 16.62 -7.53
CA CYS A 261 -10.42 16.46 -8.82
C CYS A 261 -10.96 17.46 -9.86
N PRO A 262 -10.29 17.62 -11.01
CA PRO A 262 -10.68 18.59 -12.03
C PRO A 262 -12.12 18.43 -12.54
N SER A 263 -12.67 17.21 -12.52
CA SER A 263 -14.06 16.92 -12.87
C SER A 263 -15.09 17.48 -11.87
N GLY A 264 -14.64 17.85 -10.66
CA GLY A 264 -15.50 18.13 -9.52
C GLY A 264 -15.69 16.95 -8.56
N MET A 265 -15.23 15.74 -8.91
CA MET A 265 -15.30 14.55 -8.05
C MET A 265 -14.65 14.86 -6.70
N SER A 266 -15.46 14.79 -5.64
CA SER A 266 -15.01 15.02 -4.27
C SER A 266 -14.36 13.76 -3.71
N SER A 267 -13.47 13.87 -2.74
CA SER A 267 -12.86 12.74 -2.03
C SER A 267 -12.58 13.17 -0.60
N LEU A 268 -13.37 12.69 0.35
CA LEU A 268 -13.01 12.76 1.76
C LEU A 268 -11.77 11.88 1.97
N ILE A 269 -10.59 12.52 2.04
CA ILE A 269 -9.31 11.85 2.14
C ILE A 269 -8.79 11.78 3.58
N GLY A 270 -9.13 12.75 4.42
CA GLY A 270 -8.91 12.69 5.86
C GLY A 270 -10.24 12.91 6.56
N ALA A 271 -10.86 11.83 7.06
CA ALA A 271 -12.10 11.93 7.82
C ALA A 271 -11.83 12.41 9.25
N LYS A 272 -12.83 13.07 9.85
CA LYS A 272 -12.83 13.38 11.28
C LYS A 272 -12.73 12.08 12.07
N ARG A 273 -11.90 12.06 13.11
CA ARG A 273 -11.80 10.94 14.06
C ARG A 273 -11.92 11.45 15.48
N ILE A 274 -13.05 11.20 16.12
CA ILE A 274 -13.40 11.80 17.42
C ILE A 274 -12.43 11.40 18.54
N ILE A 275 -11.87 10.19 18.45
CA ILE A 275 -10.96 9.64 19.47
C ILE A 275 -9.53 10.20 19.31
N ASP A 276 -9.17 10.64 18.09
CA ASP A 276 -7.84 11.15 17.76
C ASP A 276 -7.62 12.59 18.25
N THR A 277 -7.00 12.70 19.43
CA THR A 277 -6.66 13.97 20.07
C THR A 277 -5.16 14.29 20.00
N ASP A 278 -4.41 13.61 19.11
CA ASP A 278 -2.97 13.79 19.00
C ASP A 278 -2.61 15.21 18.51
N ALA A 279 -1.74 15.87 19.27
CA ALA A 279 -1.28 17.24 19.02
C ALA A 279 -0.05 17.33 18.09
N SER A 280 0.49 16.18 17.65
CA SER A 280 1.60 16.13 16.70
C SER A 280 1.18 16.50 15.27
N GLY A 281 -0.14 16.52 14.99
CA GLY A 281 -0.65 16.79 13.66
C GLY A 281 -0.29 15.68 12.65
N PHE A 282 0.05 16.09 11.44
CA PHE A 282 0.53 15.22 10.37
C PHE A 282 1.92 15.66 9.93
N THR A 283 2.84 14.72 9.78
CA THR A 283 4.19 14.99 9.27
C THR A 283 4.46 14.08 8.07
N ASP A 284 4.54 14.67 6.88
CA ASP A 284 4.77 13.94 5.63
C ASP A 284 3.77 12.78 5.42
N TRP A 285 2.52 12.98 5.86
CA TRP A 285 1.48 11.97 5.74
C TRP A 285 0.87 12.03 4.35
N MET A 286 0.82 10.90 3.67
CA MET A 286 0.27 10.79 2.33
C MET A 286 -1.13 10.18 2.40
N TYR A 287 -2.13 10.98 2.07
CA TYR A 287 -3.47 10.48 1.77
C TYR A 287 -3.58 10.12 0.30
N SER A 288 -4.49 9.20 -0.05
CA SER A 288 -4.75 8.85 -1.44
C SER A 288 -6.25 8.74 -1.75
N THR A 289 -6.57 8.76 -3.04
CA THR A 289 -7.90 8.51 -3.58
C THR A 289 -7.81 7.80 -4.92
N VAL A 290 -8.71 6.83 -5.12
CA VAL A 290 -8.97 6.19 -6.42
C VAL A 290 -10.24 6.75 -7.07
N ARG A 291 -10.96 7.67 -6.43
CA ARG A 291 -12.27 8.15 -6.90
C ARG A 291 -12.22 8.85 -8.27
N CYS A 292 -11.05 9.34 -8.66
CA CYS A 292 -10.84 10.07 -9.91
C CYS A 292 -10.29 9.17 -11.04
N TRP A 293 -10.36 7.85 -10.87
CA TRP A 293 -9.88 6.87 -11.85
C TRP A 293 -10.49 7.11 -13.24
N GLY A 294 -9.64 7.10 -14.26
CA GLY A 294 -10.02 7.31 -15.66
C GLY A 294 -10.25 8.77 -16.06
N GLU A 295 -10.31 9.72 -15.11
CA GLU A 295 -10.48 11.13 -15.41
C GLU A 295 -9.24 11.73 -16.08
N ARG A 296 -9.41 12.87 -16.78
CA ARG A 296 -8.30 13.64 -17.33
C ARG A 296 -7.42 14.19 -16.20
N ALA A 297 -6.10 14.04 -16.34
CA ALA A 297 -5.13 14.50 -15.34
C ALA A 297 -4.96 16.04 -15.30
N GLU A 298 -5.16 16.72 -16.43
CA GLU A 298 -5.06 18.17 -16.54
C GLU A 298 -6.26 18.89 -15.88
N GLY A 299 -5.98 19.96 -15.15
CA GLY A 299 -6.98 20.87 -14.61
C GLY A 299 -6.72 21.28 -13.16
N ILE A 300 -7.74 21.86 -12.52
CA ILE A 300 -7.63 22.44 -11.19
C ILE A 300 -8.04 21.43 -10.14
N TYR A 301 -7.09 21.05 -9.29
CA TYR A 301 -7.30 20.29 -8.06
C TYR A 301 -7.53 21.27 -6.91
N LYS A 302 -8.47 20.94 -6.03
CA LYS A 302 -8.79 21.76 -4.85
C LYS A 302 -8.75 20.91 -3.59
N LEU A 303 -7.82 21.21 -2.69
CA LEU A 303 -7.80 20.67 -1.34
C LEU A 303 -8.53 21.62 -0.41
N VAL A 304 -9.52 21.11 0.32
CA VAL A 304 -10.27 21.83 1.34
C VAL A 304 -9.96 21.21 2.69
N ILE A 305 -9.52 22.02 3.63
CA ILE A 305 -9.22 21.62 5.01
C ILE A 305 -10.18 22.35 5.95
N HIS A 306 -10.90 21.58 6.74
CA HIS A 306 -11.90 22.08 7.69
C HIS A 306 -11.50 21.67 9.11
N ASP A 307 -11.44 22.64 10.02
CA ASP A 307 -11.28 22.37 11.45
C ASP A 307 -12.66 22.40 12.11
N LEU A 308 -13.14 21.21 12.50
CA LEU A 308 -14.45 21.02 13.13
C LEU A 308 -14.42 21.34 14.64
N GLY A 309 -13.22 21.59 15.19
CA GLY A 309 -13.00 21.84 16.61
C GLY A 309 -13.26 20.63 17.51
N SER A 310 -12.97 20.82 18.79
CA SER A 310 -13.13 19.79 19.84
C SER A 310 -14.56 19.69 20.39
N LEU A 311 -15.56 20.25 19.72
CA LEU A 311 -16.92 20.27 20.26
C LEU A 311 -17.50 18.85 20.22
N LYS A 312 -17.89 18.34 21.40
CA LYS A 312 -18.86 17.25 21.54
C LYS A 312 -20.01 17.49 20.57
N PRO A 313 -20.59 16.45 19.94
CA PRO A 313 -21.66 16.63 18.98
C PRO A 313 -22.77 17.45 19.64
N MET A 314 -22.88 18.73 19.26
CA MET A 314 -24.18 19.39 19.32
C MET A 314 -25.02 18.56 18.38
N ALA A 315 -26.18 18.10 18.87
CA ALA A 315 -27.15 17.40 18.04
C ALA A 315 -27.36 18.21 16.76
N ALA A 316 -26.70 17.80 15.70
CA ALA A 316 -26.96 18.32 14.38
C ALA A 316 -28.31 17.71 14.03
N ASN A 317 -29.34 18.55 14.00
CA ASN A 317 -30.45 18.24 13.11
C ASN A 317 -29.81 17.98 11.74
N PRO A 318 -30.13 16.86 11.07
CA PRO A 318 -29.70 16.68 9.71
C PRO A 318 -30.35 17.79 8.89
N GLU A 319 -29.64 18.89 8.66
CA GLU A 319 -29.86 19.70 7.48
C GLU A 319 -29.45 18.82 6.31
N GLN A 320 -30.41 18.03 5.84
CA GLN A 320 -30.40 17.56 4.48
C GLN A 320 -30.46 18.80 3.59
N ASN A 321 -29.30 19.39 3.32
CA ASN A 321 -29.09 20.11 2.07
C ASN A 321 -29.11 19.06 0.96
N GLY A 322 -30.33 18.61 0.64
CA GLY A 322 -30.66 17.97 -0.61
C GLY A 322 -30.45 18.98 -1.71
N ASN A 323 -29.19 19.19 -2.10
CA ASN A 323 -28.92 19.62 -3.45
C ASN A 323 -29.44 18.50 -4.34
N HIS A 324 -30.64 18.70 -4.87
CA HIS A 324 -31.11 18.03 -6.07
C HIS A 324 -30.12 18.36 -7.18
N ILE A 325 -29.03 17.61 -7.24
CA ILE A 325 -28.23 17.46 -8.44
C ILE A 325 -29.11 16.60 -9.32
N SER A 326 -29.74 17.25 -10.29
CA SER A 326 -30.33 16.58 -11.44
C SER A 326 -29.30 15.59 -11.96
N ASP A 327 -29.71 14.35 -12.20
CA ASP A 327 -28.86 13.34 -12.81
C ASP A 327 -28.12 14.00 -13.98
N PRO A 328 -26.78 14.10 -13.93
CA PRO A 328 -26.05 14.54 -15.10
C PRO A 328 -26.45 13.59 -16.23
N PRO A 329 -26.64 14.09 -17.46
CA PRO A 329 -26.91 13.21 -18.59
C PRO A 329 -25.84 12.12 -18.56
N VAL A 330 -26.25 10.85 -18.73
CA VAL A 330 -25.37 9.69 -18.81
C VAL A 330 -24.19 10.08 -19.68
N LEU A 331 -23.09 10.47 -19.06
CA LEU A 331 -21.87 10.77 -19.76
C LEU A 331 -21.38 9.39 -20.11
N THR A 332 -21.55 9.04 -21.38
CA THR A 332 -20.99 7.86 -21.98
C THR A 332 -19.57 7.73 -21.44
N GLN A 333 -19.31 6.63 -20.71
CA GLN A 333 -17.94 6.19 -20.44
C GLN A 333 -17.14 6.42 -21.71
N VAL A 334 -15.88 6.84 -21.57
CA VAL A 334 -14.99 7.06 -22.72
C VAL A 334 -15.11 5.83 -23.64
N ASP A 335 -15.82 6.01 -24.76
CA ASP A 335 -16.23 4.93 -25.68
C ASP A 335 -14.99 4.54 -26.46
N SER A 336 -14.15 3.75 -25.80
CA SER A 336 -12.97 3.18 -26.38
C SER A 336 -13.31 1.77 -26.86
N PRO A 337 -12.73 1.31 -27.98
CA PRO A 337 -12.87 -0.07 -28.43
C PRO A 337 -12.54 -1.09 -27.33
N CYS A 338 -11.59 -0.77 -26.45
CA CYS A 338 -11.22 -1.59 -25.30
C CYS A 338 -12.37 -1.67 -24.27
N THR A 339 -12.98 -0.53 -23.92
CA THR A 339 -14.14 -0.47 -23.01
C THR A 339 -15.27 -1.36 -23.51
N ARG A 340 -15.62 -1.22 -24.80
CA ARG A 340 -16.66 -2.05 -25.42
C ARG A 340 -16.33 -3.54 -25.44
N ALA A 341 -15.08 -3.90 -25.75
CA ALA A 341 -14.67 -5.30 -25.73
C ALA A 341 -14.79 -5.91 -24.33
N VAL A 342 -14.45 -5.14 -23.28
CA VAL A 342 -14.61 -5.56 -21.88
C VAL A 342 -16.09 -5.69 -21.51
N GLU A 343 -16.94 -4.74 -21.89
CA GLU A 343 -18.39 -4.81 -21.70
C GLU A 343 -19.03 -6.02 -22.40
N GLU A 344 -18.66 -6.26 -23.66
CA GLU A 344 -19.10 -7.42 -24.42
C GLU A 344 -18.62 -8.72 -23.76
N ALA A 345 -17.38 -8.79 -23.28
CA ALA A 345 -16.88 -9.96 -22.56
C ALA A 345 -17.64 -10.25 -21.27
N MET A 346 -18.06 -9.21 -20.54
CA MET A 346 -18.87 -9.35 -19.32
C MET A 346 -20.26 -9.96 -19.57
N SER A 347 -20.75 -10.00 -20.82
CA SER A 347 -21.98 -10.71 -21.19
C SER A 347 -21.85 -12.23 -21.08
N GLY A 348 -20.62 -12.75 -20.99
CA GLY A 348 -20.35 -14.17 -20.84
C GLY A 348 -20.01 -14.92 -22.11
N GLN A 349 -19.79 -14.20 -23.22
CA GLN A 349 -19.44 -14.78 -24.51
C GLN A 349 -18.25 -15.74 -24.46
N PHE A 350 -17.30 -15.52 -23.55
CA PHE A 350 -16.06 -16.28 -23.47
C PHE A 350 -16.06 -17.38 -22.39
N LEU A 351 -17.21 -17.72 -21.75
CA LEU A 351 -17.29 -18.67 -20.63
C LEU A 351 -16.61 -20.01 -20.90
N ASN A 352 -16.90 -20.57 -22.08
CA ASN A 352 -16.48 -21.92 -22.48
C ASN A 352 -15.36 -21.90 -23.52
N ASP A 353 -14.82 -20.72 -23.80
CA ASP A 353 -13.74 -20.58 -24.77
C ASP A 353 -12.38 -20.71 -24.08
N SER A 354 -11.48 -21.47 -24.70
CA SER A 354 -10.05 -21.49 -24.40
C SER A 354 -9.34 -20.18 -24.76
N PHE A 355 -10.05 -19.25 -25.41
CA PHE A 355 -9.56 -17.96 -25.79
C PHE A 355 -9.06 -17.14 -24.60
N SER A 356 -7.87 -16.62 -24.77
CA SER A 356 -7.31 -15.52 -24.02
C SER A 356 -6.29 -14.83 -24.93
N LEU A 357 -6.13 -13.51 -24.82
CA LEU A 357 -5.05 -12.83 -25.51
C LEU A 357 -3.70 -13.46 -25.10
N PRO A 358 -2.73 -13.57 -26.02
CA PRO A 358 -1.44 -14.16 -25.70
C PRO A 358 -0.68 -13.27 -24.71
N CYS A 359 0.13 -13.89 -23.87
CA CYS A 359 0.97 -13.19 -22.93
C CYS A 359 2.30 -12.79 -23.58
N PRO A 360 2.74 -11.53 -23.44
CA PRO A 360 4.11 -11.17 -23.80
C PRO A 360 5.10 -11.91 -22.88
N PRO A 361 6.37 -12.07 -23.30
CA PRO A 361 7.40 -12.56 -22.40
C PRO A 361 7.53 -11.61 -21.21
N GLY A 362 7.66 -12.18 -20.01
CA GLY A 362 7.97 -11.41 -18.81
C GLY A 362 9.37 -10.81 -18.88
N LEU A 363 9.64 -9.83 -18.02
CA LEU A 363 10.98 -9.30 -17.81
C LEU A 363 11.88 -10.38 -17.20
N GLU A 364 13.02 -10.65 -17.85
CA GLU A 364 14.12 -11.36 -17.22
C GLU A 364 14.78 -10.42 -16.22
N ILE A 365 14.46 -10.63 -14.96
CA ILE A 365 15.09 -9.91 -13.86
C ILE A 365 16.30 -10.75 -13.48
N SER A 366 17.49 -10.30 -13.87
CA SER A 366 18.71 -10.92 -13.37
C SER A 366 18.66 -10.87 -11.85
N ASP A 367 18.98 -11.98 -11.19
CA ASP A 367 19.32 -12.02 -9.77
C ASP A 367 20.61 -11.22 -9.56
N GLN A 368 20.55 -9.90 -9.71
CA GLN A 368 21.62 -9.03 -9.27
C GLN A 368 21.58 -9.08 -7.75
N GLU A 369 22.54 -9.79 -7.17
CA GLU A 369 22.93 -9.59 -5.78
C GLU A 369 23.25 -8.10 -5.61
N TRP A 370 22.26 -7.35 -5.15
CA TRP A 370 22.47 -5.98 -4.72
C TRP A 370 23.42 -6.08 -3.53
N ASN A 371 24.72 -5.86 -3.75
CA ASN A 371 25.67 -5.62 -2.68
C ASN A 371 25.29 -4.29 -2.02
N TYR A 372 24.35 -4.33 -1.09
CA TYR A 372 23.93 -3.16 -0.33
C TYR A 372 25.12 -2.70 0.52
N ILE A 373 25.70 -1.57 0.12
CA ILE A 373 26.64 -0.83 0.97
C ILE A 373 25.82 -0.36 2.18
N THR A 374 26.09 -0.95 3.34
CA THR A 374 25.34 -0.60 4.55
C THR A 374 25.50 0.89 4.87
N PRO A 375 24.54 1.53 5.56
CA PRO A 375 24.67 2.94 5.97
C PRO A 375 25.95 3.20 6.78
N ASN A 376 26.42 2.20 7.52
CA ASN A 376 27.67 2.28 8.27
C ASN A 376 28.88 2.25 7.31
N THR A 377 28.87 1.39 6.30
CA THR A 377 29.90 1.37 5.25
C THR A 377 29.92 2.69 4.48
N LEU A 378 28.76 3.27 4.16
CA LEU A 378 28.69 4.56 3.48
C LEU A 378 29.21 5.71 4.36
N LYS A 379 28.88 5.73 5.65
CA LYS A 379 29.44 6.67 6.62
C LYS A 379 30.96 6.54 6.72
N MET A 380 31.48 5.31 6.76
CA MET A 380 32.93 5.06 6.79
C MET A 380 33.62 5.54 5.51
N LEU A 381 33.03 5.29 4.34
CA LEU A 381 33.55 5.79 3.07
C LEU A 381 33.51 7.31 2.98
N LEU A 382 32.46 7.95 3.50
CA LEU A 382 32.35 9.41 3.56
C LEU A 382 33.42 10.02 4.47
N LEU A 383 33.62 9.44 5.66
CA LEU A 383 34.65 9.87 6.61
C LEU A 383 36.05 9.69 6.02
N LEU A 384 36.30 8.58 5.34
CA LEU A 384 37.56 8.33 4.63
C LEU A 384 37.77 9.36 3.51
N GLY A 385 36.73 9.67 2.73
CA GLY A 385 36.75 10.74 1.73
C GLY A 385 37.11 12.09 2.33
N CYS A 386 36.44 12.50 3.41
CA CYS A 386 36.77 13.75 4.13
C CYS A 386 38.22 13.76 4.64
N PHE A 387 38.70 12.63 5.18
CA PHE A 387 40.08 12.50 5.63
C PHE A 387 41.07 12.66 4.47
N THR A 388 40.84 12.03 3.31
CA THR A 388 41.72 12.16 2.14
C THR A 388 41.77 13.59 1.60
N VAL A 389 40.65 14.32 1.62
CA VAL A 389 40.61 15.73 1.21
C VAL A 389 41.41 16.59 2.19
N PHE A 390 41.19 16.41 3.49
CA PHE A 390 41.93 17.12 4.53
C PHE A 390 43.45 16.85 4.42
N TRP A 391 43.82 15.58 4.25
CA TRP A 391 45.20 15.15 4.10
C TRP A 391 45.83 15.76 2.83
N SER A 392 45.11 15.78 1.72
CA SER A 392 45.57 16.40 0.48
C SER A 392 45.80 17.91 0.64
N ILE A 393 44.91 18.61 1.35
CA ILE A 393 45.08 20.04 1.66
C ILE A 393 46.31 20.25 2.54
N TYR A 394 46.48 19.44 3.59
CA TYR A 394 47.64 19.52 4.47
C TYR A 394 48.96 19.39 3.71
N TYR A 395 49.11 18.34 2.88
CA TYR A 395 50.32 18.14 2.08
C TYR A 395 50.52 19.24 1.04
N THR A 396 49.45 19.74 0.42
CA THR A 396 49.53 20.86 -0.51
C THR A 396 50.07 22.11 0.19
N LEU A 397 49.58 22.40 1.40
CA LEU A 397 50.08 23.51 2.21
C LEU A 397 51.53 23.28 2.65
N GLU A 398 51.88 22.07 3.08
CA GLU A 398 53.25 21.70 3.45
C GLU A 398 54.22 21.96 2.29
N VAL A 399 53.89 21.49 1.07
CA VAL A 399 54.69 21.73 -0.14
C VAL A 399 54.80 23.23 -0.43
N ILE A 400 53.71 23.99 -0.35
CA ILE A 400 53.73 25.44 -0.57
C ILE A 400 54.64 26.16 0.44
N PHE A 401 54.56 25.80 1.72
CA PHE A 401 55.37 26.43 2.77
C PHE A 401 56.83 25.96 2.77
N TYR A 402 57.11 24.71 2.36
CA TYR A 402 58.47 24.19 2.22
C TYR A 402 59.18 24.78 1.00
N SER A 403 58.48 24.90 -0.14
CA SER A 403 58.98 25.57 -1.35
C SER A 403 59.33 27.04 -1.09
N ARG A 404 58.63 27.68 -0.14
CA ARG A 404 58.92 29.07 0.28
C ARG A 404 60.21 29.19 1.09
N LYS A 405 60.58 28.16 1.86
CA LYS A 405 61.87 28.09 2.58
C LYS A 405 63.06 27.84 1.65
N GLU A 406 62.90 27.03 0.60
CA GLU A 406 63.95 26.87 -0.43
C GLU A 406 64.15 28.17 -1.25
N LEU A 407 63.07 28.92 -1.51
CA LEU A 407 63.18 30.21 -2.19
C LEU A 407 63.93 31.26 -1.33
N GLU A 408 63.75 31.26 0.00
CA GLU A 408 64.55 32.10 0.90
C GLU A 408 66.01 31.62 1.01
N PHE A 409 66.27 30.31 0.98
CA PHE A 409 67.63 29.77 1.08
C PHE A 409 68.46 30.02 -0.20
N SER A 410 67.82 30.01 -1.37
CA SER A 410 68.48 30.32 -2.66
C SER A 410 68.80 31.81 -2.84
N LEU A 411 68.11 32.71 -2.13
CA LEU A 411 68.41 34.15 -2.11
C LEU A 411 69.59 34.52 -1.18
N LEU A 412 69.98 33.63 -0.26
CA LEU A 412 71.07 33.84 0.70
C LEU A 412 72.41 33.22 0.26
N CYS A 413 72.42 32.38 -0.76
CA CYS A 413 73.63 31.76 -1.31
C CYS A 413 73.82 32.09 -2.80
N ASN A 414 74.04 33.36 -3.14
CA ASN A 414 74.76 33.68 -4.38
C ASN A 414 75.45 35.06 -4.33
N SER A 415 76.55 35.14 -3.59
CA SER A 415 77.55 36.21 -3.72
C SER A 415 78.93 35.59 -3.98
N SER A 416 79.26 35.29 -5.24
CA SER A 416 80.59 35.58 -5.82
C SER A 416 80.69 35.16 -7.29
N THR A 417 80.90 36.19 -8.13
CA THR A 417 81.88 36.28 -9.25
C THR A 417 81.80 35.39 -10.50
N HIS A 418 81.60 36.10 -11.62
CA HIS A 418 82.14 35.95 -12.98
C HIS A 418 81.64 34.83 -13.93
N GLY A 419 80.99 35.25 -15.03
CA GLY A 419 80.85 34.47 -16.28
C GLY A 419 82.09 34.62 -17.21
N PRO A 420 82.02 34.34 -18.54
CA PRO A 420 80.85 33.89 -19.32
C PRO A 420 81.12 32.77 -20.40
N TYR A 421 80.03 32.32 -21.04
CA TYR A 421 79.88 31.59 -22.33
C TYR A 421 80.44 30.15 -22.53
N GLN A 422 79.54 29.17 -22.71
CA GLN A 422 79.35 28.43 -23.98
C GLN A 422 78.10 27.52 -23.98
N THR A 423 77.41 27.54 -25.13
CA THR A 423 76.26 26.74 -25.59
C THR A 423 76.62 25.32 -26.05
N LEU A 424 75.70 24.34 -25.94
CA LEU A 424 75.50 23.15 -26.82
C LEU A 424 74.22 22.42 -26.33
N ARG A 425 73.06 22.57 -26.98
CA ARG A 425 72.45 21.77 -28.09
C ARG A 425 72.08 20.30 -27.78
N ASP A 426 70.77 20.08 -27.81
CA ASP A 426 70.00 19.05 -28.54
C ASP A 426 70.36 17.56 -28.43
N ALA A 427 69.37 16.78 -27.98
CA ALA A 427 68.94 15.55 -28.68
C ALA A 427 67.54 15.11 -28.21
N GLU A 428 66.51 15.51 -28.96
CA GLU A 428 65.33 14.67 -29.16
C GLU A 428 65.73 13.40 -29.90
N LYS A 429 65.27 12.23 -29.42
CA LYS A 429 64.80 11.08 -30.22
C LYS A 429 64.57 9.89 -29.29
N HIS A 430 63.32 9.46 -29.17
CA HIS A 430 62.91 8.14 -29.69
C HIS A 430 61.41 7.94 -29.43
N ALA A 431 60.64 8.09 -30.50
CA ALA A 431 59.44 7.28 -30.72
C ALA A 431 59.86 5.92 -31.32
N SER A 432 58.88 5.00 -31.31
CA SER A 432 58.89 3.60 -31.75
C SER A 432 59.28 2.60 -30.65
N GLU A 433 58.70 1.41 -30.49
CA GLU A 433 57.51 0.67 -30.92
C GLU A 433 57.76 -0.76 -30.35
N LEU A 434 56.72 -1.60 -30.23
CA LEU A 434 56.75 -3.07 -30.06
C LEU A 434 56.54 -3.67 -28.65
N VAL A 435 55.46 -4.47 -28.62
CA VAL A 435 54.79 -5.36 -27.64
C VAL A 435 55.50 -6.76 -27.64
N PRO A 436 55.19 -7.83 -26.85
CA PRO A 436 54.46 -8.10 -25.57
C PRO A 436 55.30 -8.91 -24.52
N LEU A 437 54.74 -9.18 -23.33
CA LEU A 437 55.07 -10.37 -22.50
C LEU A 437 53.71 -10.98 -22.06
N GLN A 438 53.14 -11.97 -22.75
CA GLN A 438 53.40 -13.41 -22.72
C GLN A 438 52.96 -14.10 -21.41
N ASN A 439 51.81 -14.78 -21.51
CA ASN A 439 51.29 -15.79 -20.59
C ASN A 439 52.22 -16.99 -20.47
N VAL A 440 52.33 -17.54 -19.26
CA VAL A 440 52.73 -18.92 -18.91
C VAL A 440 52.13 -19.18 -17.51
N ASP A 441 51.59 -20.33 -17.14
CA ASP A 441 50.65 -21.27 -17.77
C ASP A 441 50.00 -22.01 -16.58
N ALA A 442 48.83 -22.60 -16.82
CA ALA A 442 48.10 -23.39 -15.84
C ALA A 442 48.64 -24.82 -15.72
N ASN A 443 48.37 -25.41 -14.53
CA ASN A 443 48.16 -26.84 -14.20
C ASN A 443 49.20 -27.45 -13.27
N GLU A 444 48.77 -27.78 -12.06
CA GLU A 444 48.85 -29.16 -11.57
C GLU A 444 47.76 -29.42 -10.52
N ALA A 445 47.01 -30.48 -10.75
CA ALA A 445 46.03 -31.07 -9.83
C ALA A 445 46.75 -31.89 -8.76
N GLY A 446 46.17 -31.97 -7.57
CA GLY A 446 46.64 -32.87 -6.52
C GLY A 446 45.67 -32.93 -5.35
N ASP A 447 44.91 -34.03 -5.31
CA ASP A 447 44.13 -34.53 -4.17
C ASP A 447 44.87 -34.42 -2.83
N LEU A 448 44.11 -34.19 -1.76
CA LEU A 448 44.33 -34.88 -0.47
C LEU A 448 43.10 -34.77 0.43
N GLN A 449 42.41 -35.91 0.56
CA GLN A 449 41.61 -36.29 1.73
C GLN A 449 42.51 -36.43 2.97
N MET A 450 42.00 -36.06 4.15
CA MET A 450 41.99 -36.84 5.40
C MET A 450 41.48 -35.93 6.54
N SER A 451 40.28 -36.16 7.09
CA SER A 451 39.94 -37.11 8.17
C SER A 451 40.10 -36.53 9.58
N ASN A 452 38.98 -36.55 10.31
CA ASN A 452 38.78 -36.91 11.71
C ASN A 452 39.91 -36.61 12.72
N ILE A 453 39.60 -35.77 13.72
CA ILE A 453 39.83 -36.12 15.12
C ILE A 453 38.61 -35.67 15.94
N GLU A 454 38.03 -36.66 16.63
CA GLU A 454 36.97 -36.61 17.63
C GLU A 454 37.42 -36.00 18.97
N GLU A 455 36.43 -35.83 19.85
CA GLU A 455 36.54 -35.66 21.32
C GLU A 455 36.98 -34.26 21.79
N SER A 456 36.35 -33.62 22.77
CA SER A 456 35.61 -34.14 23.92
C SER A 456 34.75 -33.02 24.54
N ASN A 457 33.51 -33.34 24.90
CA ASN A 457 32.74 -32.59 25.88
C ASN A 457 33.02 -33.19 27.27
N PRO A 458 33.08 -32.38 28.34
CA PRO A 458 32.44 -32.84 29.57
C PRO A 458 31.59 -31.77 30.28
N ASP A 459 30.58 -32.30 30.94
CA ASP A 459 29.55 -31.69 31.76
C ASP A 459 30.04 -30.87 32.98
N LYS A 460 29.18 -29.90 33.32
CA LYS A 460 28.69 -29.45 34.66
C LYS A 460 29.45 -29.83 35.94
N MET A 461 29.65 -28.83 36.83
CA MET A 461 29.14 -28.77 38.23
C MET A 461 29.54 -27.42 38.90
N GLY A 462 28.60 -26.61 39.43
CA GLY A 462 28.44 -26.29 40.88
C GLY A 462 29.23 -25.02 41.30
N ASP A 463 28.85 -24.14 42.23
CA ASP A 463 27.80 -24.04 43.25
C ASP A 463 27.87 -22.63 43.92
N GLU A 464 27.00 -22.35 44.91
CA GLU A 464 26.91 -21.21 45.89
C GLU A 464 25.99 -20.02 45.50
N ASN A 465 24.87 -19.67 46.16
CA ASN A 465 24.37 -19.54 47.57
C ASN A 465 24.28 -18.08 48.06
N ASP A 466 23.05 -17.55 48.20
CA ASP A 466 22.51 -16.77 49.36
C ASP A 466 21.07 -16.29 49.00
N LEU A 467 19.94 -16.77 49.56
CA LEU A 467 19.33 -16.64 50.92
C LEU A 467 19.10 -15.16 51.34
N ILE A 468 17.89 -14.60 51.56
CA ILE A 468 16.69 -14.94 52.39
C ILE A 468 15.52 -13.98 52.00
N SER A 469 14.29 -14.42 51.67
CA SER A 469 13.09 -14.70 52.52
C SER A 469 12.43 -13.44 53.17
N LYS A 470 11.11 -13.22 53.34
CA LYS A 470 9.84 -14.01 53.28
C LYS A 470 8.64 -13.07 53.59
N TYR A 471 7.42 -13.65 53.49
CA TYR A 471 6.08 -13.29 54.04
C TYR A 471 5.08 -12.72 53.03
N GLU A 472 3.81 -13.14 52.96
CA GLU A 472 3.09 -14.41 53.18
C GLU A 472 1.64 -14.20 52.67
N ASN A 473 1.08 -15.25 52.07
CA ASN A 473 -0.32 -15.62 51.85
C ASN A 473 -1.48 -14.76 52.42
N ARG A 474 -2.55 -14.62 51.61
CA ARG A 474 -3.91 -15.12 51.99
C ARG A 474 -4.88 -15.27 50.80
N ASN A 475 -5.48 -16.45 50.75
CA ASN A 475 -6.67 -16.87 49.99
C ASN A 475 -7.89 -15.96 50.23
N VAL A 476 -8.80 -15.85 49.24
CA VAL A 476 -10.25 -16.12 49.39
C VAL A 476 -10.85 -16.50 48.02
N ALA A 477 -11.48 -17.67 47.95
CA ALA A 477 -12.50 -18.05 46.98
C ALA A 477 -13.90 -17.73 47.54
N ILE A 478 -14.85 -17.31 46.70
CA ILE A 478 -16.29 -17.34 47.04
C ILE A 478 -17.07 -17.89 45.84
N THR A 479 -17.82 -18.95 46.12
CA THR A 479 -18.82 -19.61 45.29
C THR A 479 -20.23 -19.13 45.67
N GLU A 480 -21.14 -19.17 44.70
CA GLU A 480 -22.61 -19.30 44.78
C GLU A 480 -23.50 -18.26 45.47
N ALA A 481 -24.50 -17.79 44.70
CA ALA A 481 -25.87 -17.59 45.18
C ALA A 481 -26.88 -17.85 44.05
N ARG A 482 -27.53 -19.02 44.09
CA ARG A 482 -28.86 -19.28 43.52
C ARG A 482 -29.89 -18.52 44.36
N GLN A 483 -30.82 -17.81 43.72
CA GLN A 483 -32.16 -17.63 44.30
C GLN A 483 -33.24 -17.72 43.22
N THR A 484 -34.07 -18.74 43.43
CA THR A 484 -35.33 -19.06 42.79
C THR A 484 -36.41 -18.00 43.05
N ARG A 485 -37.25 -17.71 42.06
CA ARG A 485 -38.67 -17.42 42.30
C ARG A 485 -39.54 -17.97 41.18
N ASP A 486 -40.47 -18.81 41.62
CA ASP A 486 -41.55 -19.49 40.93
C ASP A 486 -42.68 -18.55 40.47
N GLN A 487 -43.58 -19.17 39.66
CA GLN A 487 -44.94 -18.78 39.24
C GLN A 487 -45.00 -18.11 37.85
N SER A 488 -45.82 -18.54 36.87
CA SER A 488 -46.89 -19.53 36.80
C SER A 488 -47.32 -19.66 35.32
N ILE A 489 -47.73 -20.85 34.89
CA ILE A 489 -48.39 -21.13 33.60
C ILE A 489 -49.88 -20.75 33.74
N PRO A 490 -50.57 -20.32 32.66
CA PRO A 490 -51.52 -21.24 32.04
C PRO A 490 -51.57 -21.20 30.50
N ASN A 491 -51.55 -22.40 29.92
CA ASN A 491 -52.40 -22.91 28.84
C ASN A 491 -53.04 -21.92 27.85
N HIS A 492 -52.78 -22.14 26.54
CA HIS A 492 -53.88 -22.21 25.59
C HIS A 492 -53.72 -23.37 24.58
N ARG A 493 -54.84 -24.07 24.42
CA ARG A 493 -55.11 -25.24 23.59
C ARG A 493 -55.20 -24.91 22.10
N VAL A 494 -54.72 -25.87 21.30
CA VAL A 494 -55.35 -26.55 20.15
C VAL A 494 -55.91 -25.69 19.01
N GLY A 495 -55.34 -25.95 17.82
CA GLY A 495 -55.96 -25.69 16.53
C GLY A 495 -55.34 -26.57 15.45
N HIS A 496 -55.74 -27.84 15.39
CA HIS A 496 -55.50 -28.72 14.23
C HIS A 496 -56.15 -28.10 12.98
N ARG A 497 -55.42 -28.03 11.87
CA ARG A 497 -55.96 -28.25 10.52
C ARG A 497 -54.91 -28.93 9.64
N ASN A 498 -55.28 -30.12 9.19
CA ASN A 498 -54.63 -30.88 8.14
C ASN A 498 -54.80 -30.17 6.79
N SER A 499 -53.74 -30.15 5.99
CA SER A 499 -53.84 -30.37 4.55
C SER A 499 -52.50 -30.90 4.02
N GLU A 500 -52.52 -32.19 3.70
CA GLU A 500 -51.88 -32.85 2.54
C GLU A 500 -51.60 -31.87 1.38
N SER A 501 -50.61 -31.99 0.49
CA SER A 501 -49.70 -33.06 0.06
C SER A 501 -48.74 -32.47 -1.00
N SER A 502 -47.77 -33.28 -1.43
CA SER A 502 -46.86 -33.14 -2.59
C SER A 502 -45.48 -32.53 -2.34
N SER A 503 -44.62 -33.39 -1.79
CA SER A 503 -43.18 -33.41 -2.02
C SER A 503 -42.88 -33.79 -3.48
N SER A 504 -41.96 -33.08 -4.12
CA SER A 504 -41.19 -33.60 -5.24
C SER A 504 -39.71 -33.45 -4.92
N LEU A 505 -39.09 -34.59 -4.60
CA LEU A 505 -37.65 -34.77 -4.55
C LEU A 505 -37.13 -34.84 -5.99
N PHE A 506 -36.05 -34.11 -6.28
CA PHE A 506 -35.11 -34.48 -7.34
C PHE A 506 -33.76 -34.79 -6.68
N SER A 507 -33.46 -36.09 -6.63
CA SER A 507 -32.13 -36.66 -6.41
C SER A 507 -31.34 -36.53 -7.70
N PHE A 508 -30.10 -36.06 -7.63
CA PHE A 508 -29.13 -36.25 -8.70
C PHE A 508 -28.03 -37.17 -8.19
N ASP A 509 -27.94 -38.32 -8.84
CA ASP A 509 -26.96 -39.37 -8.60
C ASP A 509 -25.57 -38.94 -9.04
N ASN A 510 -24.60 -39.31 -8.19
CA ASN A 510 -23.20 -39.49 -8.54
C ASN A 510 -23.07 -40.71 -9.47
N GLU A 511 -22.38 -40.59 -10.59
CA GLU A 511 -21.54 -41.68 -11.07
C GLU A 511 -20.35 -41.17 -11.89
N MET A 512 -19.19 -41.76 -11.56
CA MET A 512 -17.89 -41.59 -12.21
C MET A 512 -17.89 -42.14 -13.64
N THR A 513 -17.22 -41.45 -14.55
CA THR A 513 -16.21 -42.03 -15.45
C THR A 513 -15.34 -40.94 -16.05
#